data_AF-G6AUI8-F1
#
_entry.id   AF-G6AUI8-F1
#
_cell.length_a   1.000
_cell.length_b   1.000
_cell.length_c   1.000
_cell.angle_alpha   90.00
_cell.angle_beta   90.00
_cell.angle_gamma   90.00
#
_symmetry.space_group_name_H-M   'P 1'
#
loop_
_entity.id
_entity.type
_entity.pdbx_description
1 polymer ?
#
loop_
_entity_poly.entity_id
_entity_poly.type
_entity_poly.pdbx_seq_one_letter_code
_entity_poly.pdbx_strand_id
1 'polypeptide(L)'
;MMGGSSQMQKRNMEKFTSKLRNIQETKFPIVKAAFKGKDAQIYIGVMMIDTGSVNCILNKSILPYIADDAAIEGKTMKIHSVQGKGVECQGYSLSFRIGNEVFSDTFYVNENMDFGQMFDGLFIGIIGHGFLRKNNMVLDYETETLHASAGSIEGNPEDYAFFFPMSYGLKQYNIPVVGLVYGDKEYVMVADSGANASVITKHMMDDAGICVRYFDNDGTVICFTTDTLDTVLCDVLLSIISVGGTPECPKLYTQNDKAQVINNYQHIMEGLKDPEGNDLMPVSGMLSSDFMLRNKWVLDF
;
A
#
# COMPACT_ATOMS: atom_id res chain seq x y z
N MET A 1 11.37 -10.26 -56.16
CA MET A 1 10.15 -10.87 -55.58
C MET A 1 10.62 -11.95 -54.62
N MET A 2 10.63 -11.64 -53.33
CA MET A 2 9.71 -12.16 -52.30
C MET A 2 9.80 -13.68 -52.14
N GLY A 3 10.04 -14.25 -50.97
CA GLY A 3 10.15 -13.67 -49.63
C GLY A 3 10.60 -14.76 -48.65
N GLY A 4 11.49 -14.38 -47.74
CA GLY A 4 11.87 -15.21 -46.60
C GLY A 4 10.78 -15.10 -45.53
N SER A 5 10.18 -16.24 -45.19
CA SER A 5 9.31 -16.39 -44.04
C SER A 5 10.16 -16.45 -42.76
N SER A 6 10.45 -15.31 -42.15
CA SER A 6 10.81 -15.29 -40.74
C SER A 6 9.51 -15.35 -39.94
N GLN A 7 9.16 -16.56 -39.52
CA GLN A 7 8.31 -16.75 -38.34
C GLN A 7 9.00 -16.04 -37.18
N MET A 8 8.60 -14.79 -36.94
CA MET A 8 8.93 -14.06 -35.75
C MET A 8 8.23 -14.80 -34.61
N GLN A 9 8.99 -15.68 -33.95
CA GLN A 9 8.63 -16.25 -32.67
C GLN A 9 8.17 -15.11 -31.77
N LYS A 10 6.85 -15.00 -31.53
CA LYS A 10 6.34 -14.38 -30.31
C LYS A 10 6.90 -15.23 -29.17
N ARG A 11 8.09 -14.89 -28.69
CA ARG A 11 8.48 -15.25 -27.32
C ARG A 11 7.38 -14.67 -26.45
N ASN A 12 6.58 -15.55 -25.84
CA ASN A 12 5.84 -15.18 -24.64
C ASN A 12 6.90 -14.70 -23.66
N MET A 13 7.11 -13.38 -23.56
CA MET A 13 7.69 -12.83 -22.35
C MET A 13 6.76 -13.27 -21.24
N GLU A 14 7.25 -14.09 -20.33
CA GLU A 14 6.53 -14.42 -19.12
C GLU A 14 6.15 -13.10 -18.46
N LYS A 15 4.84 -12.85 -18.28
CA LYS A 15 4.39 -11.67 -17.55
C LYS A 15 4.97 -11.74 -16.13
N PHE A 16 5.42 -10.60 -15.61
CA PHE A 16 5.97 -10.51 -14.26
C PHE A 16 4.97 -11.07 -13.24
N THR A 17 5.46 -11.94 -12.36
CA THR A 17 4.72 -12.45 -11.21
C THR A 17 5.68 -12.83 -10.09
N SER A 18 5.29 -12.57 -8.85
CA SER A 18 5.97 -13.01 -7.64
C SER A 18 4.94 -13.44 -6.61
N LYS A 19 5.17 -14.58 -5.96
CA LYS A 19 4.36 -14.97 -4.81
C LYS A 19 4.69 -14.08 -3.61
N LEU A 20 3.66 -13.76 -2.85
CA LEU A 20 3.84 -13.21 -1.52
C LEU A 20 4.32 -14.34 -0.59
N ARG A 21 5.09 -13.99 0.46
CA ARG A 21 5.29 -14.88 1.60
C ARG A 21 3.95 -15.10 2.30
N ASN A 22 3.85 -16.18 3.08
CA ASN A 22 2.64 -16.52 3.81
C ASN A 22 2.19 -15.35 4.69
N ILE A 23 1.17 -14.64 4.22
CA ILE A 23 0.70 -13.41 4.83
C ILE A 23 -0.08 -13.65 6.12
N GLN A 24 -0.57 -14.87 6.34
CA GLN A 24 -1.16 -15.25 7.62
C GLN A 24 -0.12 -15.25 8.75
N GLU A 25 1.12 -15.61 8.43
CA GLU A 25 2.28 -15.59 9.33
C GLU A 25 2.88 -14.18 9.43
N THR A 26 3.10 -13.51 8.30
CA THR A 26 3.84 -12.24 8.27
C THR A 26 2.96 -11.02 8.55
N LYS A 27 1.63 -11.12 8.41
CA LYS A 27 0.63 -10.04 8.46
C LYS A 27 0.76 -8.95 7.38
N PHE A 28 1.91 -8.85 6.73
CA PHE A 28 2.19 -7.91 5.65
C PHE A 28 2.44 -8.65 4.33
N PRO A 29 2.12 -8.02 3.18
CA PRO A 29 2.43 -8.57 1.87
C PRO A 29 3.94 -8.42 1.60
N ILE A 30 4.65 -9.53 1.69
CA ILE A 30 6.11 -9.55 1.58
C ILE A 30 6.52 -10.31 0.33
N VAL A 31 7.42 -9.73 -0.46
CA VAL A 31 8.05 -10.39 -1.60
C VAL A 31 9.51 -10.72 -1.30
N LYS A 32 9.99 -11.84 -1.83
CA LYS A 32 11.41 -12.16 -1.84
C LYS A 32 12.09 -11.26 -2.87
N ALA A 33 13.17 -10.61 -2.47
CA ALA A 33 13.95 -9.75 -3.34
C ALA A 33 15.44 -10.07 -3.23
N ALA A 34 16.20 -9.68 -4.24
CA ALA A 34 17.65 -9.78 -4.23
C ALA A 34 18.29 -8.54 -4.86
N PHE A 35 19.46 -8.14 -4.38
CA PHE A 35 20.25 -7.08 -4.99
C PHE A 35 21.73 -7.50 -5.04
N LYS A 36 22.48 -6.89 -5.94
CA LYS A 36 23.93 -7.09 -6.02
C LYS A 36 24.61 -6.02 -5.18
N GLY A 37 25.41 -6.44 -4.19
CA GLY A 37 26.17 -5.53 -3.36
C GLY A 37 27.44 -5.02 -4.02
N LYS A 38 28.10 -4.06 -3.38
CA LYS A 38 29.36 -3.44 -3.86
C LYS A 38 30.54 -4.41 -3.92
N ASP A 39 30.47 -5.49 -3.14
CA ASP A 39 31.40 -6.62 -3.16
C ASP A 39 31.09 -7.65 -4.26
N ALA A 40 30.16 -7.32 -5.16
CA ALA A 40 29.62 -8.18 -6.21
C ALA A 40 28.87 -9.45 -5.71
N GLN A 41 28.64 -9.59 -4.41
CA GLN A 41 27.81 -10.67 -3.87
C GLN A 41 26.32 -10.39 -4.10
N ILE A 42 25.53 -11.46 -4.18
CA ILE A 42 24.07 -11.38 -4.28
C ILE A 42 23.50 -11.51 -2.87
N TYR A 43 22.86 -10.45 -2.40
CA TYR A 43 22.15 -10.42 -1.14
C TYR A 43 20.69 -10.75 -1.38
N ILE A 44 20.18 -11.73 -0.63
CA ILE A 44 18.79 -12.18 -0.73
C ILE A 44 18.08 -11.78 0.57
N GLY A 45 16.93 -11.13 0.41
CA GLY A 45 16.14 -10.64 1.52
C GLY A 45 14.67 -10.54 1.16
N VAL A 46 14.00 -9.62 1.84
CA VAL A 46 12.58 -9.35 1.65
C VAL A 46 12.31 -7.87 1.49
N MET A 47 11.23 -7.57 0.77
CA MET A 47 10.63 -6.25 0.70
C MET A 47 9.16 -6.34 1.07
N MET A 48 8.67 -5.35 1.82
CA MET A 48 7.25 -5.20 2.12
C MET A 48 6.59 -4.34 1.05
N ILE A 49 5.42 -4.74 0.58
CA ILE A 49 4.58 -3.88 -0.26
C ILE A 49 3.75 -2.99 0.66
N ASP A 50 3.88 -1.69 0.52
CA ASP A 50 3.18 -0.70 1.34
C ASP A 50 2.48 0.30 0.43
N THR A 51 1.19 0.10 0.26
CA THR A 51 0.36 0.95 -0.59
C THR A 51 0.07 2.29 0.07
N GLY A 52 0.17 2.40 1.39
CA GLY A 52 0.06 3.67 2.14
C GLY A 52 1.25 4.60 1.90
N SER A 53 2.44 4.03 1.65
CA SER A 53 3.63 4.81 1.27
C SER A 53 3.65 5.17 -0.22
N VAL A 54 3.90 6.44 -0.54
CA VAL A 54 4.16 6.88 -1.93
C VAL A 54 5.52 6.37 -2.42
N ASN A 55 6.54 6.49 -1.58
CA ASN A 55 7.93 6.30 -1.97
C ASN A 55 8.45 4.92 -1.52
N CYS A 56 9.46 4.42 -2.23
CA CYS A 56 10.22 3.28 -1.75
C CYS A 56 11.14 3.72 -0.59
N ILE A 57 11.18 2.93 0.48
CA ILE A 57 12.02 3.18 1.66
C ILE A 57 13.06 2.07 1.74
N LEU A 58 14.34 2.41 1.83
CA LEU A 58 15.41 1.43 2.01
C LEU A 58 15.75 1.33 3.49
N ASN A 59 15.91 0.11 3.98
CA ASN A 59 16.33 -0.10 5.36
C ASN A 59 17.78 0.36 5.53
N LYS A 60 18.08 1.15 6.57
CA LYS A 60 19.42 1.69 6.81
C LYS A 60 20.49 0.60 6.87
N SER A 61 20.16 -0.57 7.41
CA SER A 61 21.07 -1.72 7.48
C SER A 61 21.57 -2.21 6.13
N ILE A 62 20.97 -1.77 5.02
CA ILE A 62 21.37 -2.10 3.64
C ILE A 62 22.50 -1.19 3.13
N LEU A 63 22.65 0.02 3.68
CA LEU A 63 23.65 0.99 3.24
C LEU A 63 25.09 0.45 3.17
N PRO A 64 25.57 -0.38 4.13
CA PRO A 64 26.91 -0.95 4.05
C PRO A 64 27.15 -1.86 2.83
N TYR A 65 26.09 -2.42 2.24
CA TYR A 65 26.20 -3.38 1.13
C TYR A 65 26.07 -2.74 -0.25
N ILE A 66 25.51 -1.54 -0.37
CA ILE A 66 25.32 -0.86 -1.67
C ILE A 66 26.56 -0.05 -2.06
N ALA A 67 26.64 0.34 -3.33
CA ALA A 67 27.77 1.09 -3.85
C ALA A 67 27.90 2.47 -3.17
N ASP A 68 29.13 2.94 -2.98
CA ASP A 68 29.38 4.21 -2.28
C ASP A 68 28.87 5.42 -3.08
N ASP A 69 28.71 5.26 -4.41
CA ASP A 69 28.11 6.23 -5.34
C ASP A 69 26.60 6.02 -5.55
N ALA A 70 25.95 5.11 -4.81
CA ALA A 70 24.51 4.88 -4.91
C ALA A 70 23.69 6.06 -4.35
N ALA A 71 24.28 6.88 -3.48
CA ALA A 71 23.65 8.10 -2.98
C ALA A 71 23.45 9.11 -4.12
N ILE A 72 22.22 9.58 -4.29
CA ILE A 72 21.88 10.54 -5.35
C ILE A 72 22.09 11.96 -4.81
N GLU A 73 23.13 12.64 -5.31
CA GLU A 73 23.46 14.00 -4.89
C GLU A 73 22.26 14.97 -5.03
N GLY A 74 22.00 15.76 -3.99
CA GLY A 74 20.91 16.74 -3.95
C GLY A 74 19.49 16.14 -3.88
N LYS A 75 19.35 14.80 -3.83
CA LYS A 75 18.05 14.13 -3.76
C LYS A 75 17.65 13.87 -2.30
N THR A 76 17.13 14.89 -1.63
CA THR A 76 16.53 14.76 -0.30
C THR A 76 15.01 14.90 -0.35
N MET A 77 14.32 14.35 0.64
CA MET A 77 12.88 14.49 0.79
C MET A 77 12.48 14.38 2.26
N LYS A 78 11.53 15.21 2.69
CA LYS A 78 10.83 15.02 3.96
C LYS A 78 9.66 14.06 3.77
N ILE A 79 9.75 12.88 4.36
CA ILE A 79 8.70 11.86 4.30
C ILE A 79 7.87 11.96 5.57
N HIS A 80 6.56 12.13 5.42
CA HIS A 80 5.63 12.29 6.54
C HIS A 80 5.00 10.96 6.93
N SER A 81 4.92 10.72 8.23
CA SER A 81 4.08 9.68 8.82
C SER A 81 2.68 10.23 9.07
N VAL A 82 1.76 9.36 9.51
CA VAL A 82 0.47 9.74 10.10
C VAL A 82 0.71 10.90 11.09
N GLN A 83 -0.11 11.95 11.02
CA GLN A 83 -0.05 13.18 11.85
C GLN A 83 1.00 14.22 11.46
N GLY A 84 1.55 14.18 10.25
CA GLY A 84 2.36 15.29 9.69
C GLY A 84 3.77 15.42 10.25
N LYS A 85 4.16 14.58 11.22
CA LYS A 85 5.56 14.42 11.63
C LYS A 85 6.35 13.84 10.45
N GLY A 86 7.38 14.56 10.03
CA GLY A 86 8.19 14.18 8.87
C GLY A 86 9.64 13.95 9.23
N VAL A 87 10.26 13.00 8.53
CA VAL A 87 11.67 12.67 8.65
C VAL A 87 12.40 13.03 7.37
N GLU A 88 13.55 13.69 7.51
CA GLU A 88 14.42 13.98 6.37
C GLU A 88 15.08 12.68 5.89
N CYS A 89 15.01 12.44 4.60
CA CYS A 89 15.54 11.22 3.97
C CYS A 89 16.46 11.57 2.81
N GLN A 90 17.51 10.78 2.64
CA GLN A 90 18.42 10.83 1.49
C GLN A 90 18.01 9.76 0.46
N GLY A 91 18.01 10.12 -0.82
CA GLY A 91 17.73 9.22 -1.92
C GLY A 91 18.95 8.39 -2.34
N TYR A 92 18.70 7.11 -2.60
CA TYR A 92 19.68 6.13 -3.10
C TYR A 92 19.11 5.40 -4.31
N SER A 93 19.94 5.17 -5.33
CA SER A 93 19.58 4.32 -6.46
C SER A 93 19.83 2.85 -6.08
N LEU A 94 18.82 2.00 -6.25
CA LEU A 94 18.96 0.56 -6.04
C LEU A 94 18.40 -0.20 -7.24
N SER A 95 19.20 -1.09 -7.80
CA SER A 95 18.75 -2.12 -8.73
C SER A 95 18.56 -3.44 -7.99
N PHE A 96 17.39 -4.06 -8.17
CA PHE A 96 16.97 -5.23 -7.41
C PHE A 96 16.11 -6.15 -8.27
N ARG A 97 16.06 -7.43 -7.91
CA ARG A 97 15.24 -8.46 -8.55
C ARG A 97 14.09 -8.86 -7.64
N ILE A 98 12.89 -8.95 -8.21
CA ILE A 98 11.72 -9.58 -7.61
C ILE A 98 11.18 -10.56 -8.64
N GLY A 99 10.85 -11.78 -8.22
CA GLY A 99 10.41 -12.82 -9.15
C GLY A 99 11.42 -13.02 -10.29
N ASN A 100 10.93 -12.92 -11.52
CA ASN A 100 11.72 -13.06 -12.75
C ASN A 100 12.30 -11.75 -13.29
N GLU A 101 11.95 -10.58 -12.73
CA GLU A 101 12.29 -9.28 -13.29
C GLU A 101 13.32 -8.50 -12.46
N VAL A 102 14.05 -7.61 -13.14
CA VAL A 102 14.99 -6.67 -12.52
C VAL A 102 14.45 -5.26 -12.65
N PHE A 103 14.36 -4.57 -11.52
CA PHE A 103 13.88 -3.20 -11.41
C PHE A 103 15.00 -2.28 -10.94
N SER A 104 14.82 -0.98 -11.17
CA SER A 104 15.65 0.06 -10.58
C SER A 104 14.77 1.23 -10.16
N ASP A 105 14.94 1.68 -8.93
CA ASP A 105 14.23 2.85 -8.43
C ASP A 105 15.04 3.65 -7.41
N THR A 106 14.54 4.83 -7.08
CA THR A 106 15.03 5.64 -5.97
C THR A 106 14.38 5.17 -4.67
N PHE A 107 15.21 4.78 -3.71
CA PHE A 107 14.79 4.49 -2.36
C PHE A 107 15.25 5.59 -1.42
N TYR A 108 14.42 5.94 -0.46
CA TYR A 108 14.72 6.94 0.55
C TYR A 108 15.13 6.26 1.85
N VAL A 109 16.18 6.78 2.48
CA VAL A 109 16.69 6.28 3.77
C VAL A 109 16.70 7.42 4.78
N ASN A 110 16.17 7.14 5.96
CA ASN A 110 16.40 7.96 7.15
C ASN A 110 17.49 7.30 8.01
N GLU A 111 18.47 8.09 8.45
CA GLU A 111 19.60 7.56 9.23
C GLU A 111 19.23 7.09 10.64
N ASN A 112 18.04 7.41 11.14
CA ASN A 112 17.58 7.04 12.47
C ASN A 112 16.58 5.87 12.45
N MET A 113 16.24 5.35 11.27
CA MET A 113 15.24 4.30 11.12
C MET A 113 15.89 2.99 10.66
N ASP A 114 15.72 1.93 11.46
CA ASP A 114 16.13 0.58 11.13
C ASP A 114 15.00 -0.40 11.43
N PHE A 115 14.60 -1.13 10.40
CA PHE A 115 13.51 -2.12 10.45
C PHE A 115 14.03 -3.55 10.67
N GLY A 116 15.33 -3.72 10.93
CA GLY A 116 16.01 -5.02 10.93
C GLY A 116 15.49 -6.06 11.94
N GLN A 117 14.62 -5.68 12.87
CA GLN A 117 14.00 -6.59 13.85
C GLN A 117 12.58 -7.04 13.46
N MET A 118 12.00 -6.53 12.37
CA MET A 118 10.59 -6.82 12.05
C MET A 118 10.36 -8.16 11.35
N PHE A 119 11.37 -8.72 10.69
CA PHE A 119 11.21 -9.90 9.83
C PHE A 119 12.38 -10.88 9.96
N ASP A 120 12.08 -12.17 9.79
CA ASP A 120 13.10 -13.20 9.70
C ASP A 120 13.92 -13.06 8.41
N GLY A 121 15.16 -12.60 8.56
CA GLY A 121 16.15 -12.44 7.50
C GLY A 121 16.44 -10.97 7.15
N LEU A 122 17.15 -10.76 6.05
CA LEU A 122 17.52 -9.42 5.58
C LEU A 122 16.28 -8.65 5.11
N PHE A 123 15.83 -7.66 5.87
CA PHE A 123 14.81 -6.73 5.41
C PHE A 123 15.45 -5.64 4.58
N ILE A 124 15.18 -5.67 3.27
CA ILE A 124 15.76 -4.73 2.31
C ILE A 124 15.03 -3.40 2.39
N GLY A 125 13.70 -3.40 2.39
CA GLY A 125 12.94 -2.15 2.44
C GLY A 125 11.47 -2.29 2.09
N ILE A 126 10.86 -1.15 1.83
CA ILE A 126 9.45 -0.97 1.53
C ILE A 126 9.31 -0.53 0.07
N ILE A 127 8.35 -1.13 -0.64
CA ILE A 127 7.93 -0.73 -1.98
C ILE A 127 6.65 0.08 -1.85
N GLY A 128 6.74 1.38 -2.16
CA GLY A 128 5.60 2.29 -2.16
C GLY A 128 4.75 2.21 -3.43
N HIS A 129 3.53 2.74 -3.37
CA HIS A 129 2.60 2.72 -4.50
C HIS A 129 3.09 3.54 -5.72
N GLY A 130 4.01 4.48 -5.56
CA GLY A 130 4.63 5.19 -6.68
C GLY A 130 5.41 4.24 -7.60
N PHE A 131 6.11 3.26 -7.01
CA PHE A 131 6.75 2.19 -7.77
C PHE A 131 5.73 1.26 -8.41
N LEU A 132 4.69 0.86 -7.65
CA LEU A 132 3.64 -0.03 -8.15
C LEU A 132 2.97 0.54 -9.40
N ARG A 133 2.54 1.80 -9.34
CA ARG A 133 1.94 2.54 -10.45
C ARG A 133 2.87 2.69 -11.64
N LYS A 134 4.12 3.08 -11.40
CA LYS A 134 5.14 3.25 -12.47
C LYS A 134 5.35 1.96 -13.26
N ASN A 135 5.19 0.80 -12.62
CA ASN A 135 5.43 -0.50 -13.23
C ASN A 135 4.14 -1.28 -13.55
N ASN A 136 2.96 -0.64 -13.45
CA ASN A 136 1.63 -1.25 -13.66
C ASN A 136 1.45 -2.55 -12.88
N MET A 137 1.57 -2.49 -11.55
CA MET A 137 1.58 -3.66 -10.67
C MET A 137 0.24 -3.88 -10.00
N VAL A 138 -0.10 -5.14 -9.77
CA VAL A 138 -1.28 -5.55 -9.02
C VAL A 138 -0.84 -6.30 -7.77
N LEU A 139 -1.33 -5.87 -6.62
CA LEU A 139 -1.27 -6.63 -5.37
C LEU A 139 -2.57 -7.40 -5.21
N ASP A 140 -2.50 -8.71 -5.39
CA ASP A 140 -3.66 -9.61 -5.38
C ASP A 140 -3.63 -10.47 -4.10
N TYR A 141 -4.55 -10.19 -3.18
CA TYR A 141 -4.74 -10.95 -1.95
C TYR A 141 -5.55 -12.24 -2.16
N GLU A 142 -6.29 -12.38 -3.27
CA GLU A 142 -7.00 -13.61 -3.60
C GLU A 142 -6.02 -14.70 -4.03
N THR A 143 -5.06 -14.35 -4.90
CA THR A 143 -4.04 -15.29 -5.37
C THR A 143 -2.74 -15.25 -4.56
N GLU A 144 -2.64 -14.30 -3.62
CA GLU A 144 -1.44 -14.01 -2.82
C GLU A 144 -0.20 -13.75 -3.70
N THR A 145 -0.36 -12.86 -4.68
CA THR A 145 0.70 -12.51 -5.63
C THR A 145 0.86 -11.00 -5.83
N LEU A 146 2.07 -10.63 -6.28
CA LEU A 146 2.35 -9.36 -6.92
C LEU A 146 2.64 -9.64 -8.39
N HIS A 147 1.85 -9.10 -9.31
CA HIS A 147 2.01 -9.37 -10.74
C HIS A 147 1.77 -8.13 -11.61
N ALA A 148 2.18 -8.20 -12.87
CA ALA A 148 1.87 -7.13 -13.82
C ALA A 148 0.36 -7.06 -14.09
N SER A 149 -0.16 -5.85 -14.22
CA SER A 149 -1.55 -5.59 -14.58
C SER A 149 -1.83 -6.07 -16.01
N ALA A 150 -3.07 -6.54 -16.22
CA ALA A 150 -3.57 -6.81 -17.56
C ALA A 150 -4.01 -5.53 -18.29
N GLY A 151 -4.10 -4.39 -17.58
CA GLY A 151 -4.53 -3.10 -18.11
C GLY A 151 -6.03 -3.00 -18.38
N SER A 152 -6.79 -4.06 -18.14
CA SER A 152 -8.24 -4.10 -18.27
C SER A 152 -8.84 -5.12 -17.32
N ILE A 153 -9.99 -4.78 -16.75
CA ILE A 153 -10.86 -5.71 -16.05
C ILE A 153 -11.49 -6.64 -17.10
N GLU A 154 -11.46 -7.94 -16.86
CA GLU A 154 -12.18 -8.90 -17.71
C GLU A 154 -13.65 -9.00 -17.27
N GLY A 155 -14.59 -9.04 -18.21
CA GLY A 155 -16.02 -9.23 -17.90
C GLY A 155 -16.76 -7.97 -17.44
N ASN A 156 -17.94 -8.16 -16.83
CA ASN A 156 -18.80 -7.08 -16.40
C ASN A 156 -18.53 -6.75 -14.90
N PRO A 157 -18.18 -5.50 -14.55
CA PRO A 157 -17.97 -5.11 -13.15
C PRO A 157 -19.13 -5.44 -12.19
N GLU A 158 -20.36 -5.52 -12.70
CA GLU A 158 -21.53 -5.93 -11.91
C GLU A 158 -21.44 -7.36 -11.36
N ASP A 159 -20.68 -8.24 -12.03
CA ASP A 159 -20.53 -9.65 -11.66
C ASP A 159 -19.60 -9.85 -10.45
N TYR A 160 -18.81 -8.84 -10.09
CA TYR A 160 -17.87 -8.91 -8.96
C TYR A 160 -18.59 -8.69 -7.63
N ALA A 161 -18.25 -9.46 -6.60
CA ALA A 161 -18.78 -9.23 -5.25
C ALA A 161 -18.34 -7.87 -4.68
N PHE A 162 -17.12 -7.45 -5.00
CA PHE A 162 -16.53 -6.15 -4.71
C PHE A 162 -15.51 -5.81 -5.80
N PHE A 163 -15.52 -4.58 -6.30
CA PHE A 163 -14.50 -4.06 -7.20
C PHE A 163 -14.31 -2.57 -6.94
N PHE A 164 -13.07 -2.10 -6.76
CA PHE A 164 -12.80 -0.67 -6.63
C PHE A 164 -11.54 -0.27 -7.40
N PRO A 165 -11.62 0.64 -8.39
CA PRO A 165 -10.47 1.06 -9.17
C PRO A 165 -9.63 2.05 -8.37
N MET A 166 -8.39 1.66 -8.03
CA MET A 166 -7.45 2.55 -7.35
C MET A 166 -7.10 3.78 -8.19
N SER A 167 -7.32 3.74 -9.51
CA SER A 167 -7.05 4.85 -10.43
C SER A 167 -7.75 6.15 -10.04
N TYR A 168 -8.95 6.09 -9.44
CA TYR A 168 -9.61 7.29 -8.93
C TYR A 168 -8.81 7.93 -7.79
N GLY A 169 -8.52 7.15 -6.74
CA GLY A 169 -7.73 7.62 -5.59
C GLY A 169 -6.35 8.10 -5.99
N LEU A 170 -5.66 7.34 -6.83
CA LEU A 170 -4.32 7.68 -7.34
C LEU A 170 -4.33 8.94 -8.23
N LYS A 171 -5.42 9.24 -8.93
CA LYS A 171 -5.54 10.45 -9.76
C LYS A 171 -5.89 11.68 -8.92
N GLN A 172 -6.82 11.55 -7.98
CA GLN A 172 -7.35 12.69 -7.23
C GLN A 172 -6.54 12.96 -5.96
N TYR A 173 -6.31 11.93 -5.16
CA TYR A 173 -5.64 12.03 -3.86
C TYR A 173 -4.14 11.74 -3.93
N ASN A 174 -3.66 11.13 -5.03
CA ASN A 174 -2.29 10.59 -5.14
C ASN A 174 -1.94 9.56 -4.04
N ILE A 175 -2.96 8.84 -3.56
CA ILE A 175 -2.90 7.73 -2.61
C ILE A 175 -4.04 6.75 -2.93
N PRO A 176 -3.89 5.45 -2.67
CA PRO A 176 -4.95 4.47 -2.88
C PRO A 176 -6.03 4.66 -1.79
N VAL A 177 -7.18 5.18 -2.20
CA VAL A 177 -8.29 5.44 -1.28
C VAL A 177 -9.56 4.74 -1.73
N VAL A 178 -10.43 4.44 -0.76
CA VAL A 178 -11.78 3.92 -0.96
C VAL A 178 -12.80 4.80 -0.25
N GLY A 179 -14.02 4.85 -0.79
CA GLY A 179 -15.13 5.59 -0.19
C GLY A 179 -15.99 4.68 0.71
N LEU A 180 -16.57 5.26 1.75
CA LEU A 180 -17.56 4.63 2.62
C LEU A 180 -18.81 5.49 2.69
N VAL A 181 -19.98 4.86 2.80
CA VAL A 181 -21.29 5.54 2.80
C VAL A 181 -22.19 5.03 3.92
N TYR A 182 -22.75 5.96 4.70
CA TYR A 182 -23.70 5.70 5.78
C TYR A 182 -24.84 6.72 5.74
N GLY A 183 -25.98 6.34 5.14
CA GLY A 183 -27.08 7.26 4.93
C GLY A 183 -26.67 8.38 3.95
N ASP A 184 -26.71 9.62 4.41
CA ASP A 184 -26.29 10.82 3.66
C ASP A 184 -24.82 11.21 3.91
N LYS A 185 -24.06 10.40 4.67
CA LYS A 185 -22.68 10.68 5.04
C LYS A 185 -21.69 9.87 4.22
N GLU A 186 -20.61 10.53 3.80
CA GLU A 186 -19.52 9.94 3.04
C GLU A 186 -18.19 10.11 3.79
N TYR A 187 -17.33 9.10 3.69
CA TYR A 187 -15.99 9.11 4.27
C TYR A 187 -14.98 8.51 3.29
N VAL A 188 -13.71 8.87 3.45
CA VAL A 188 -12.60 8.31 2.67
C VAL A 188 -11.64 7.59 3.62
N MET A 189 -11.17 6.41 3.20
CA MET A 189 -10.12 5.65 3.87
C MET A 189 -9.01 5.28 2.90
N VAL A 190 -7.78 5.14 3.39
CA VAL A 190 -6.64 4.62 2.61
C VAL A 190 -6.67 3.09 2.60
N ALA A 191 -6.42 2.47 1.45
CA ALA A 191 -6.09 1.05 1.39
C ALA A 191 -4.59 0.90 1.68
N ASP A 192 -4.23 0.56 2.92
CA ASP A 192 -2.86 0.57 3.42
C ASP A 192 -2.37 -0.86 3.71
N SER A 193 -1.61 -1.42 2.76
CA SER A 193 -1.04 -2.75 2.89
C SER A 193 0.17 -2.80 3.83
N GLY A 194 0.74 -1.64 4.19
CA GLY A 194 1.77 -1.49 5.20
C GLY A 194 1.21 -1.50 6.63
N ALA A 195 -0.11 -1.39 6.79
CA ALA A 195 -0.79 -1.50 8.08
C ALA A 195 -1.22 -2.95 8.38
N ASN A 196 -0.99 -3.42 9.61
CA ASN A 196 -1.43 -4.73 10.09
C ASN A 196 -2.81 -4.73 10.78
N ALA A 197 -3.31 -3.56 11.16
CA ALA A 197 -4.61 -3.35 11.77
C ALA A 197 -5.26 -2.10 11.19
N SER A 198 -6.57 -2.15 10.95
CA SER A 198 -7.30 -1.01 10.39
C SER A 198 -7.39 0.07 11.46
N VAL A 199 -7.26 1.33 11.06
CA VAL A 199 -7.31 2.48 11.97
C VAL A 199 -8.42 3.41 11.53
N ILE A 200 -9.27 3.84 12.46
CA ILE A 200 -10.34 4.81 12.21
C ILE A 200 -10.30 5.92 13.25
N THR A 201 -10.75 7.12 12.88
CA THR A 201 -10.94 8.17 13.87
C THR A 201 -12.21 7.92 14.69
N LYS A 202 -12.15 8.26 15.98
CA LYS A 202 -13.34 8.25 16.85
C LYS A 202 -14.45 9.14 16.28
N HIS A 203 -14.07 10.26 15.68
CA HIS A 203 -15.01 11.16 15.01
C HIS A 203 -15.83 10.44 13.94
N MET A 204 -15.19 9.77 12.98
CA MET A 204 -15.89 8.99 11.96
C MET A 204 -16.75 7.90 12.58
N MET A 205 -16.20 7.16 13.56
CA MET A 205 -16.90 6.05 14.20
C MET A 205 -18.21 6.50 14.87
N ASP A 206 -18.16 7.59 15.64
CA ASP A 206 -19.29 8.14 16.38
C ASP A 206 -20.29 8.80 15.42
N ASP A 207 -19.80 9.57 14.44
CA ASP A 207 -20.63 10.30 13.48
C ASP A 207 -21.38 9.36 12.51
N ALA A 208 -20.72 8.30 12.04
CA ALA A 208 -21.33 7.29 11.18
C ALA A 208 -22.18 6.27 11.97
N GLY A 209 -21.99 6.17 13.29
CA GLY A 209 -22.70 5.21 14.15
C GLY A 209 -22.32 3.76 13.87
N ILE A 210 -21.05 3.48 13.57
CA ILE A 210 -20.60 2.18 13.03
C ILE A 210 -20.01 1.22 14.06
N CYS A 211 -19.84 1.63 15.32
CA CYS A 211 -19.32 0.75 16.37
C CYS A 211 -20.39 -0.26 16.78
N VAL A 212 -20.08 -1.53 16.56
CA VAL A 212 -20.92 -2.67 16.95
C VAL A 212 -20.63 -3.07 18.39
N ARG A 213 -19.34 -3.07 18.78
CA ARG A 213 -18.91 -3.51 20.10
C ARG A 213 -17.54 -2.93 20.47
N TYR A 214 -17.44 -2.37 21.67
CA TYR A 214 -16.15 -2.06 22.30
C TYR A 214 -15.52 -3.30 22.94
N PHE A 215 -14.20 -3.39 22.87
CA PHE A 215 -13.41 -4.33 23.66
C PHE A 215 -12.86 -3.63 24.90
N ASP A 216 -12.75 -4.38 26.01
CA ASP A 216 -12.25 -3.88 27.29
C ASP A 216 -10.71 -3.69 27.32
N ASN A 217 -10.04 -3.95 26.19
CA ASN A 217 -8.59 -3.87 26.07
C ASN A 217 -8.20 -2.64 25.24
N ASP A 218 -7.20 -1.91 25.73
CA ASP A 218 -6.54 -0.86 24.97
C ASP A 218 -5.69 -1.46 23.83
N GLY A 219 -5.56 -0.69 22.75
CA GLY A 219 -4.69 -1.00 21.62
C GLY A 219 -3.59 0.04 21.45
N THR A 220 -2.57 -0.30 20.67
CA THR A 220 -1.52 0.65 20.29
C THR A 220 -1.25 0.55 18.79
N VAL A 221 -1.15 1.68 18.12
CA VAL A 221 -0.66 1.79 16.74
C VAL A 221 0.76 2.33 16.77
N ILE A 222 1.69 1.65 16.08
CA ILE A 222 3.05 2.13 15.89
C ILE A 222 3.13 2.79 14.51
N CYS A 223 3.46 4.07 14.51
CA CYS A 223 3.61 4.85 13.29
C CYS A 223 5.02 4.66 12.69
N PHE A 224 5.19 5.07 11.43
CA PHE A 224 6.48 5.00 10.73
C PHE A 224 7.61 5.71 11.50
N THR A 225 7.32 6.80 12.22
CA THR A 225 8.30 7.51 13.06
C THR A 225 8.66 6.81 14.38
N THR A 226 8.22 5.56 14.61
CA THR A 226 8.31 4.79 15.87
C THR A 226 7.52 5.37 17.05
N ASP A 227 6.81 6.48 16.83
CA ASP A 227 5.83 7.00 17.77
C ASP A 227 4.68 6.01 17.95
N THR A 228 4.15 5.93 19.17
CA THR A 228 2.98 5.12 19.50
C THR A 228 1.75 6.00 19.68
N LEU A 229 0.59 5.46 19.28
CA LEU A 229 -0.71 6.07 19.53
C LEU A 229 -1.56 5.11 20.33
N ASP A 230 -2.05 5.61 21.46
CA ASP A 230 -3.05 4.89 22.26
C ASP A 230 -4.38 4.87 21.51
N THR A 231 -4.98 3.70 21.50
CA THR A 231 -6.22 3.43 20.76
C THR A 231 -7.15 2.56 21.57
N VAL A 232 -8.42 2.58 21.20
CA VAL A 232 -9.42 1.64 21.71
C VAL A 232 -9.77 0.65 20.61
N LEU A 233 -9.95 -0.61 20.95
CA LEU A 233 -10.40 -1.63 20.00
C LEU A 233 -11.93 -1.62 19.90
N CYS A 234 -12.47 -1.53 18.69
CA CYS A 234 -13.91 -1.73 18.43
C CYS A 234 -14.12 -2.65 17.21
N ASP A 235 -15.17 -3.49 17.27
CA ASP A 235 -15.74 -4.12 16.08
C ASP A 235 -16.62 -3.10 15.36
N VAL A 236 -16.34 -2.83 14.09
CA VAL A 236 -17.05 -1.84 13.28
C VAL A 236 -17.68 -2.47 12.05
N LEU A 237 -18.82 -1.92 11.63
CA LEU A 237 -19.49 -2.30 10.39
C LEU A 237 -19.09 -1.32 9.28
N LEU A 238 -18.26 -1.77 8.34
CA LEU A 238 -17.78 -0.98 7.22
C LEU A 238 -18.69 -1.13 6.01
N SER A 239 -19.22 -0.02 5.49
CA SER A 239 -20.01 0.03 4.25
C SER A 239 -19.21 0.70 3.15
N ILE A 240 -18.54 -0.10 2.32
CA ILE A 240 -17.55 0.36 1.33
C ILE A 240 -18.20 0.47 -0.04
N ILE A 241 -17.94 1.56 -0.76
CA ILE A 241 -18.39 1.73 -2.14
C ILE A 241 -17.67 0.71 -3.02
N SER A 242 -18.44 -0.03 -3.80
CA SER A 242 -17.95 -0.87 -4.90
C SER A 242 -18.41 -0.28 -6.23
N VAL A 243 -17.67 -0.54 -7.29
CA VAL A 243 -18.15 -0.39 -8.66
C VAL A 243 -19.32 -1.33 -8.89
N GLY A 244 -20.29 -0.81 -9.64
CA GLY A 244 -21.59 -1.40 -9.89
C GLY A 244 -22.68 -0.53 -9.29
N GLY A 245 -23.90 -0.67 -9.80
CA GLY A 245 -25.04 0.18 -9.42
C GLY A 245 -25.07 1.52 -10.15
N THR A 246 -25.98 2.40 -9.72
CA THR A 246 -26.15 3.75 -10.29
C THR A 246 -25.66 4.81 -9.30
N PRO A 247 -25.39 6.05 -9.73
CA PRO A 247 -25.08 7.13 -8.79
C PRO A 247 -26.13 7.31 -7.69
N GLU A 248 -27.40 7.02 -7.99
CA GLU A 248 -28.52 7.09 -7.04
C GLU A 248 -28.63 5.85 -6.15
N CYS A 249 -28.01 4.73 -6.54
CA CYS A 249 -28.01 3.47 -5.83
C CYS A 249 -26.65 2.77 -6.01
N PRO A 250 -25.59 3.28 -5.35
CA PRO A 250 -24.26 2.71 -5.49
C PRO A 250 -24.27 1.30 -4.91
N LYS A 251 -23.50 0.39 -5.52
CA LYS A 251 -23.27 -0.93 -4.95
C LYS A 251 -22.40 -0.79 -3.71
N LEU A 252 -22.90 -1.31 -2.59
CA LEU A 252 -22.21 -1.28 -1.30
C LEU A 252 -21.75 -2.69 -0.93
N TYR A 253 -20.50 -2.78 -0.48
CA TYR A 253 -19.93 -3.97 0.11
C TYR A 253 -19.78 -3.77 1.61
N THR A 254 -20.63 -4.46 2.38
CA THR A 254 -20.71 -4.28 3.83
C THR A 254 -20.01 -5.43 4.55
N GLN A 255 -19.04 -5.12 5.41
CA GLN A 255 -18.29 -6.11 6.18
C GLN A 255 -17.93 -5.63 7.58
N ASN A 256 -17.83 -6.57 8.52
CA ASN A 256 -17.29 -6.30 9.85
C ASN A 256 -15.76 -6.26 9.81
N ASP A 257 -15.18 -5.36 10.60
CA ASP A 257 -13.74 -5.32 10.86
C ASP A 257 -13.45 -5.02 12.33
N LYS A 258 -12.28 -5.43 12.82
CA LYS A 258 -11.74 -4.97 14.09
C LYS A 258 -10.83 -3.78 13.82
N ALA A 259 -11.22 -2.62 14.32
CA ALA A 259 -10.49 -1.37 14.13
C ALA A 259 -9.83 -0.87 15.41
N GLN A 260 -8.66 -0.27 15.25
CA GLN A 260 -8.02 0.60 16.24
C GLN A 260 -8.62 2.00 16.11
N VAL A 261 -9.20 2.51 17.18
CA VAL A 261 -9.88 3.81 17.20
C VAL A 261 -8.96 4.84 17.84
N ILE A 262 -8.57 5.86 17.06
CA ILE A 262 -7.81 7.01 17.57
C ILE A 262 -8.75 8.11 18.04
N ASN A 263 -8.58 8.56 19.29
CA ASN A 263 -9.54 9.47 19.94
C ASN A 263 -9.26 10.96 19.71
N ASN A 264 -8.01 11.33 19.42
CA ASN A 264 -7.57 12.73 19.47
C ASN A 264 -7.63 13.47 18.12
N TYR A 265 -8.19 12.84 17.09
CA TYR A 265 -8.15 13.35 15.72
C TYR A 265 -9.51 13.26 15.05
N GLN A 266 -9.87 14.30 14.31
CA GLN A 266 -11.06 14.29 13.46
C GLN A 266 -10.80 13.43 12.21
N HIS A 267 -9.66 13.64 11.58
CA HIS A 267 -9.19 12.92 10.39
C HIS A 267 -7.71 12.56 10.52
N ILE A 268 -7.26 11.52 9.79
CA ILE A 268 -5.83 11.13 9.74
C ILE A 268 -5.03 11.95 8.71
N MET A 269 -5.72 12.52 7.70
CA MET A 269 -5.14 13.43 6.70
C MET A 269 -6.15 14.52 6.34
N GLU A 270 -5.70 15.77 6.35
CA GLU A 270 -6.52 16.97 6.10
C GLU A 270 -5.80 17.94 5.15
N GLY A 271 -6.52 18.94 4.63
CA GLY A 271 -5.96 19.96 3.73
C GLY A 271 -5.51 19.40 2.38
N LEU A 272 -6.07 18.27 1.97
CA LEU A 272 -5.76 17.61 0.71
C LEU A 272 -6.34 18.41 -0.46
N LYS A 273 -5.58 18.50 -1.53
CA LYS A 273 -5.94 19.20 -2.76
C LYS A 273 -5.85 18.26 -3.95
N ASP A 274 -6.79 18.38 -4.88
CA ASP A 274 -6.72 17.68 -6.17
C ASP A 274 -5.64 18.31 -7.09
N PRO A 275 -5.36 17.72 -8.27
CA PRO A 275 -4.39 18.28 -9.21
C PRO A 275 -4.72 19.70 -9.72
N GLU A 276 -5.97 20.15 -9.56
CA GLU A 276 -6.45 21.48 -9.97
C GLU A 276 -6.42 22.49 -8.80
N GLY A 277 -6.12 22.04 -7.58
CA GLY A 277 -6.03 22.85 -6.36
C GLY A 277 -7.35 22.96 -5.58
N ASN A 278 -8.38 22.18 -5.93
CA ASN A 278 -9.64 22.13 -5.21
C ASN A 278 -9.51 21.30 -3.93
N ASP A 279 -10.28 21.67 -2.90
CA ASP A 279 -10.32 20.92 -1.65
C ASP A 279 -10.91 19.52 -1.85
N LEU A 280 -10.21 18.52 -1.32
CA LEU A 280 -10.67 17.14 -1.25
C LEU A 280 -11.21 16.82 0.13
N MET A 281 -12.07 15.80 0.19
CA MET A 281 -12.57 15.29 1.46
C MET A 281 -11.41 14.74 2.30
N PRO A 282 -11.34 15.03 3.60
CA PRO A 282 -10.27 14.50 4.45
C PRO A 282 -10.38 12.98 4.63
N VAL A 283 -9.24 12.35 4.87
CA VAL A 283 -9.15 10.90 5.08
C VAL A 283 -9.39 10.59 6.55
N SER A 284 -10.37 9.72 6.82
CA SER A 284 -10.83 9.41 8.17
C SER A 284 -10.22 8.13 8.77
N GLY A 285 -9.50 7.35 7.97
CA GLY A 285 -8.85 6.14 8.46
C GLY A 285 -8.09 5.39 7.36
N MET A 286 -7.63 4.19 7.69
CA MET A 286 -6.95 3.27 6.78
C MET A 286 -7.42 1.83 7.01
N LEU A 287 -7.56 1.08 5.92
CA LEU A 287 -7.85 -0.33 5.91
C LEU A 287 -6.55 -1.12 5.82
N SER A 288 -6.41 -2.12 6.67
CA SER A 288 -5.19 -2.88 6.79
C SER A 288 -5.03 -4.01 5.77
N SER A 289 -3.79 -4.48 5.63
CA SER A 289 -3.46 -5.72 4.94
C SER A 289 -4.28 -6.92 5.42
N ASP A 290 -4.55 -7.03 6.72
CA ASP A 290 -5.34 -8.13 7.28
C ASP A 290 -6.82 -8.06 6.85
N PHE A 291 -7.40 -6.85 6.81
CA PHE A 291 -8.75 -6.65 6.28
C PHE A 291 -8.83 -7.01 4.79
N MET A 292 -7.87 -6.53 4.00
CA MET A 292 -7.80 -6.79 2.56
C MET A 292 -7.60 -8.28 2.25
N LEU A 293 -6.76 -8.97 3.03
CA LEU A 293 -6.55 -10.40 2.94
C LEU A 293 -7.83 -11.20 3.20
N ARG A 294 -8.50 -10.96 4.33
CA ARG A 294 -9.74 -11.68 4.68
C ARG A 294 -10.83 -11.51 3.64
N ASN A 295 -10.82 -10.38 2.94
CA ASN A 295 -11.80 -10.04 1.92
C ASN A 295 -11.30 -10.28 0.49
N LYS A 296 -10.12 -10.88 0.29
CA LYS A 296 -9.56 -11.23 -1.02
C LYS A 296 -9.50 -10.05 -2.00
N TRP A 297 -9.01 -8.91 -1.53
CA TRP A 297 -8.95 -7.70 -2.36
C TRP A 297 -7.88 -7.81 -3.46
N VAL A 298 -8.13 -7.10 -4.57
CA VAL A 298 -7.18 -6.92 -5.66
C VAL A 298 -6.94 -5.42 -5.85
N LEU A 299 -5.70 -4.98 -5.68
CA LEU A 299 -5.30 -3.57 -5.82
C LEU A 299 -4.47 -3.42 -7.09
N ASP A 300 -5.03 -2.79 -8.13
CA ASP A 300 -4.41 -2.58 -9.45
C ASP A 300 -3.91 -1.13 -9.59
N PHE A 301 -2.60 -0.92 -9.77
CA PHE A 301 -1.90 0.38 -9.71
C PHE A 301 -1.41 0.88 -11.07
#